data_AF-A0A2D5VUZ5-F1
#
_entry.id   AF-A0A2D5VUZ5-F1
#
_cell.length_a   1.000
_cell.length_b   1.000
_cell.length_c   1.000
_cell.angle_alpha   90.00
_cell.angle_beta   90.00
_cell.angle_gamma   90.00
#
_symmetry.space_group_name_H-M   'P 1'
#
loop_
_entity.id
_entity.type
_entity.pdbx_description
1 polymer ?
#
loop_
_entity_poly.entity_id
_entity_poly.type
_entity_poly.pdbx_seq_one_letter_code
_entity_poly.pdbx_strand_id
1 'polypeptide(L)'
;LFLQRVPGLDELRFHDGVPFADAETRAWIGAHVLPHLQAPEVEKKPSATEQGATPPWEEALQQVLPGLRKDGLKPAVQQLKQGMSRARGGRERFFWQLTLARLCFAAKKYDLAKTQLESLDQTLQASGLGEWEPDLALDVLRLLHNCCELLPQNHAVRDSKDEIYRRLCHLDLEVVLE
;
A
#
# COMPACT_ATOMS: atom_id res chain seq x y z
N LEU A 1 -8.19 -12.43 -23.88
CA LEU A 1 -8.96 -11.54 -24.80
C LEU A 1 -10.13 -12.31 -25.41
N PHE A 2 -11.21 -11.64 -25.85
CA PHE A 2 -12.41 -12.31 -26.38
C PHE A 2 -12.12 -13.11 -27.66
N LEU A 3 -11.31 -12.56 -28.58
CA LEU A 3 -10.82 -13.24 -29.79
C LEU A 3 -10.00 -14.52 -29.51
N GLN A 4 -9.45 -14.63 -28.29
CA GLN A 4 -8.70 -15.80 -27.83
C GLN A 4 -9.64 -16.93 -27.37
N ARG A 5 -10.84 -16.58 -26.90
CA ARG A 5 -11.87 -17.52 -26.46
C ARG A 5 -12.72 -18.04 -27.61
N VAL A 6 -12.80 -17.28 -28.70
CA VAL A 6 -13.58 -17.62 -29.91
C VAL A 6 -12.73 -17.30 -31.15
N PRO A 7 -11.91 -18.25 -31.63
CA PRO A 7 -11.10 -18.06 -32.84
C PRO A 7 -11.99 -17.97 -34.09
N GLY A 8 -11.63 -17.09 -35.03
CA GLY A 8 -12.36 -16.89 -36.29
C GLY A 8 -13.56 -15.94 -36.21
N LEU A 9 -13.76 -15.26 -35.06
CA LEU A 9 -14.84 -14.28 -34.88
C LEU A 9 -14.76 -13.12 -35.90
N ASP A 10 -13.56 -12.70 -36.26
CA ASP A 10 -13.28 -11.62 -37.21
C ASP A 10 -13.58 -12.00 -38.67
N GLU A 11 -13.82 -13.28 -38.95
CA GLU A 11 -14.20 -13.78 -40.27
C GLU A 11 -15.72 -14.04 -40.41
N LEU A 12 -16.47 -13.97 -39.30
CA LEU A 12 -17.91 -14.20 -39.32
C LEU A 12 -18.67 -13.08 -40.03
N ARG A 13 -19.86 -13.43 -40.53
CA ARG A 13 -20.79 -12.51 -41.19
C ARG A 13 -22.16 -12.60 -40.53
N PHE A 14 -22.84 -11.46 -40.45
CA PHE A 14 -24.24 -11.41 -40.07
C PHE A 14 -25.10 -12.04 -41.16
N HIS A 15 -26.35 -12.37 -40.82
CA HIS A 15 -27.32 -12.98 -41.72
C HIS A 15 -27.51 -12.17 -43.03
N ASP A 16 -27.31 -10.86 -42.98
CA ASP A 16 -27.45 -9.95 -44.12
C ASP A 16 -26.15 -9.81 -44.94
N GLY A 17 -25.15 -10.66 -44.69
CA GLY A 17 -23.88 -10.72 -45.43
C GLY A 17 -22.82 -9.69 -45.00
N VAL A 18 -23.17 -8.77 -44.11
CA VAL A 18 -22.26 -7.77 -43.51
C VAL A 18 -21.21 -8.48 -42.65
N PRO A 19 -19.91 -8.22 -42.83
CA PRO A 19 -18.87 -8.82 -42.01
C PRO A 19 -18.89 -8.28 -40.58
N PHE A 20 -18.50 -9.12 -39.61
CA PHE A 20 -18.36 -8.72 -38.20
C PHE A 20 -17.26 -7.67 -38.00
N ALA A 21 -16.18 -7.79 -38.77
CA ALA A 21 -15.12 -6.81 -38.85
C ALA A 21 -14.89 -6.42 -40.31
N ASP A 22 -14.94 -5.13 -40.61
CA ASP A 22 -14.63 -4.62 -41.94
C ASP A 22 -13.12 -4.77 -42.25
N ALA A 23 -12.73 -4.43 -43.49
CA ALA A 23 -11.34 -4.61 -43.92
C ALA A 23 -10.34 -3.81 -43.06
N GLU A 24 -10.73 -2.61 -42.63
CA GLU A 24 -9.92 -1.75 -41.78
C GLU A 24 -9.80 -2.32 -40.36
N THR A 25 -10.91 -2.76 -39.75
CA THR A 25 -10.91 -3.36 -38.41
C THR A 25 -10.12 -4.67 -38.38
N ARG A 26 -10.23 -5.52 -39.42
CA ARG A 26 -9.41 -6.75 -39.52
C ARG A 26 -7.92 -6.46 -39.62
N ALA A 27 -7.53 -5.44 -40.40
CA ALA A 27 -6.15 -5.02 -40.48
C ALA A 27 -5.64 -4.49 -39.12
N TRP A 28 -6.47 -3.74 -38.39
CA TRP A 28 -6.15 -3.27 -37.04
C TRP A 28 -5.99 -4.42 -36.04
N ILE A 29 -6.90 -5.41 -36.05
CA ILE A 29 -6.83 -6.62 -35.21
C ILE A 29 -5.55 -7.40 -35.51
N GLY A 30 -5.21 -7.60 -36.79
CA GLY A 30 -3.97 -8.24 -37.24
C GLY A 30 -2.70 -7.53 -36.76
N ALA A 31 -2.69 -6.19 -36.86
CA ALA A 31 -1.50 -5.40 -36.54
C ALA A 31 -1.33 -5.12 -35.04
N HIS A 32 -2.41 -5.00 -34.28
CA HIS A 32 -2.36 -4.52 -32.89
C HIS A 32 -2.90 -5.52 -31.87
N VAL A 33 -3.79 -6.45 -32.23
CA VAL A 33 -4.41 -7.35 -31.23
C VAL A 33 -3.79 -8.75 -31.27
N LEU A 34 -3.62 -9.34 -32.45
CA LEU A 34 -3.00 -10.66 -32.63
C LEU A 34 -1.56 -10.78 -32.09
N PRO A 35 -0.68 -9.76 -32.20
CA PRO A 35 0.64 -9.78 -31.57
C PRO A 35 0.60 -9.83 -30.03
N HIS A 36 -0.47 -9.32 -29.41
CA HIS A 36 -0.71 -9.46 -27.97
C HIS A 36 -1.31 -10.82 -27.57
N LEU A 37 -1.85 -11.58 -28.54
CA LEU A 37 -2.35 -12.95 -28.34
C LEU A 37 -1.23 -13.99 -28.50
N GLN A 38 -0.27 -13.72 -29.39
CA GLN A 38 0.95 -14.50 -29.63
C GLN A 38 2.14 -13.85 -28.92
N ALA A 39 2.12 -13.78 -27.60
CA ALA A 39 3.36 -13.49 -26.90
C ALA A 39 4.28 -14.73 -27.02
N PRO A 40 5.53 -14.60 -27.52
CA PRO A 40 6.60 -15.37 -26.90
C PRO A 40 6.59 -15.02 -25.41
N GLU A 41 7.14 -15.89 -24.59
CA GLU A 41 7.35 -15.70 -23.16
C GLU A 41 8.25 -14.47 -22.88
N VAL A 42 7.72 -13.28 -23.15
CA VAL A 42 8.27 -12.00 -22.75
C VAL A 42 7.53 -11.73 -21.46
N GLU A 43 8.22 -12.10 -20.39
CA GLU A 43 8.13 -11.52 -19.06
C GLU A 43 7.05 -10.44 -19.00
N LYS A 44 5.84 -10.87 -18.65
CA LYS A 44 4.84 -9.98 -18.08
C LYS A 44 5.58 -9.25 -16.97
N LYS A 45 5.97 -8.00 -17.18
CA LYS A 45 6.16 -7.09 -16.06
C LYS A 45 4.82 -7.11 -15.34
N PRO A 46 4.75 -7.75 -14.16
CA PRO A 46 3.52 -7.70 -13.43
C PRO A 46 3.31 -6.23 -13.09
N SER A 47 2.11 -5.73 -13.36
CA SER A 47 1.52 -4.70 -12.52
C SER A 47 1.90 -5.02 -11.08
N ALA A 48 2.63 -4.11 -10.44
CA ALA A 48 3.20 -4.28 -9.11
C ALA A 48 2.10 -4.60 -8.09
N THR A 49 1.76 -5.88 -8.01
CA THR A 49 1.22 -6.53 -6.83
C THR A 49 2.33 -7.48 -6.44
N GLU A 50 3.18 -6.97 -5.58
CA GLU A 50 4.35 -7.59 -4.96
C GLU A 50 3.93 -8.90 -4.28
N GLN A 51 3.91 -9.99 -5.01
CA GLN A 51 3.84 -11.34 -4.45
C GLN A 51 5.24 -11.93 -4.51
N GLY A 52 6.13 -11.44 -3.62
CA GLY A 52 7.45 -12.02 -3.39
C GLY A 52 8.60 -11.02 -3.22
N ALA A 53 8.44 -9.77 -3.62
CA ALA A 53 9.41 -8.71 -3.33
C ALA A 53 8.92 -7.92 -2.11
N THR A 54 9.75 -7.80 -1.09
CA THR A 54 9.50 -6.91 0.04
C THR A 54 9.37 -5.47 -0.48
N PRO A 55 8.36 -4.71 -0.04
CA PRO A 55 8.20 -3.36 -0.54
C PRO A 55 9.41 -2.50 -0.17
N PRO A 56 9.77 -1.49 -0.98
CA PRO A 56 11.02 -0.73 -0.83
C PRO A 56 11.11 0.01 0.51
N TRP A 57 9.99 0.39 1.11
CA TRP A 57 9.95 1.01 2.45
C TRP A 57 10.26 0.01 3.57
N GLU A 58 9.83 -1.24 3.42
CA GLU A 58 10.07 -2.29 4.41
C GLU A 58 11.51 -2.80 4.34
N GLU A 59 12.04 -2.95 3.12
CA GLU A 59 13.46 -3.23 2.91
C GLU A 59 14.34 -2.14 3.54
N ALA A 60 14.02 -0.87 3.28
CA ALA A 60 14.76 0.25 3.83
C ALA A 60 14.69 0.27 5.37
N LEU A 61 13.54 -0.09 5.98
CA LEU A 61 13.43 -0.22 7.42
C LEU A 61 14.35 -1.32 7.97
N GLN A 62 14.33 -2.51 7.35
CA GLN A 62 15.16 -3.64 7.77
C GLN A 62 16.66 -3.34 7.69
N GLN A 63 17.10 -2.57 6.68
CA GLN A 63 18.49 -2.13 6.56
C GLN A 63 18.91 -1.15 7.66
N VAL A 64 18.00 -0.28 8.07
CA VAL A 64 18.28 0.81 9.02
C VAL A 64 18.15 0.37 10.48
N LEU A 65 17.24 -0.56 10.78
CA LEU A 65 17.00 -1.09 12.12
C LEU A 65 18.28 -1.57 12.87
N PRO A 66 19.19 -2.37 12.27
CA PRO A 66 20.40 -2.81 12.97
C PRO A 66 21.39 -1.67 13.23
N GLY A 67 21.39 -0.63 12.37
CA GLY A 67 22.24 0.56 12.51
C GLY A 67 21.78 1.54 13.60
N LEU A 68 20.53 1.47 14.05
CA LEU A 68 19.98 2.40 15.06
C LEU A 68 20.82 2.48 16.34
N ARG A 69 21.39 1.36 16.80
CA ARG A 69 22.21 1.33 18.01
C ARG A 69 23.61 1.91 17.81
N LYS A 70 24.12 1.92 16.58
CA LYS A 70 25.50 2.32 16.24
C LYS A 70 25.57 3.76 15.72
N ASP A 71 24.75 4.08 14.72
CA ASP A 71 24.77 5.35 13.99
C ASP A 71 23.73 6.36 14.51
N GLY A 72 22.78 5.90 15.32
CA GLY A 72 21.72 6.71 15.92
C GLY A 72 20.54 6.99 14.98
N LEU A 73 19.54 7.71 15.49
CA LEU A 73 18.24 7.91 14.80
C LEU A 73 18.31 8.88 13.61
N LYS A 74 19.20 9.88 13.64
CA LYS A 74 19.29 10.90 12.59
C LYS A 74 19.65 10.34 11.20
N PRO A 75 20.73 9.55 11.03
CA PRO A 75 21.07 9.00 9.71
C PRO A 75 20.01 8.03 9.21
N ALA A 76 19.45 7.23 10.12
CA ALA A 76 18.33 6.33 9.88
C ALA A 76 17.11 7.04 9.26
N VAL A 77 16.69 8.16 9.86
CA VAL A 77 15.59 9.00 9.34
C VAL A 77 15.96 9.64 8.00
N GLN A 78 17.20 10.09 7.81
CA GLN A 78 17.63 10.68 6.54
C GLN A 78 17.55 9.67 5.38
N GLN A 79 17.97 8.42 5.60
CA GLN A 79 17.89 7.37 4.60
C GLN A 79 16.43 7.07 4.21
N LEU A 80 15.52 6.96 5.17
CA LEU A 80 14.09 6.77 4.89
C LEU A 80 13.47 8.00 4.20
N LYS A 81 13.87 9.23 4.56
CA LYS A 81 13.40 10.45 3.88
C LYS A 81 13.88 10.54 2.42
N GLN A 82 15.07 10.03 2.11
CA GLN A 82 15.54 9.93 0.72
C GLN A 82 14.72 8.91 -0.09
N GLY A 83 14.28 7.81 0.52
CA GLY A 83 13.33 6.88 -0.08
C GLY A 83 11.99 7.55 -0.35
N MET A 84 11.47 8.29 0.63
CA MET A 84 10.22 9.04 0.53
C MET A 84 10.23 10.09 -0.60
N SER A 85 11.35 10.81 -0.81
CA SER A 85 11.42 11.82 -1.89
C SER A 85 11.38 11.21 -3.29
N ARG A 86 11.70 9.93 -3.42
CA ARG A 86 11.60 9.16 -4.67
C ARG A 86 10.19 8.61 -4.91
N ALA A 87 9.34 8.56 -3.88
CA ALA A 87 7.98 8.05 -3.98
C ALA A 87 7.10 8.95 -4.86
N ARG A 88 6.44 8.34 -5.83
CA ARG A 88 5.63 9.05 -6.84
C ARG A 88 4.13 8.98 -6.55
N GLY A 89 3.68 8.08 -5.67
CA GLY A 89 2.28 7.95 -5.25
C GLY A 89 1.97 8.42 -3.83
N GLY A 90 0.72 8.82 -3.58
CA GLY A 90 0.22 9.14 -2.24
C GLY A 90 0.26 7.94 -1.29
N ARG A 91 -0.12 6.76 -1.79
CA ARG A 91 -0.04 5.48 -1.08
C ARG A 91 1.39 5.16 -0.63
N GLU A 92 2.36 5.21 -1.56
CA GLU A 92 3.77 4.97 -1.24
C GLU A 92 4.27 5.96 -0.18
N ARG A 93 3.96 7.26 -0.32
CA ARG A 93 4.33 8.27 0.68
C ARG A 93 3.76 7.96 2.05
N PHE A 94 2.52 7.49 2.13
CA PHE A 94 1.89 7.06 3.38
C PHE A 94 2.67 5.89 4.01
N PHE A 95 3.02 4.86 3.24
CA PHE A 95 3.83 3.75 3.74
C PHE A 95 5.23 4.18 4.19
N TRP A 96 5.87 5.12 3.50
CA TRP A 96 7.14 5.71 3.94
C TRP A 96 7.00 6.48 5.26
N GLN A 97 5.89 7.21 5.46
CA GLN A 97 5.61 7.91 6.72
C GLN A 97 5.32 6.92 7.86
N LEU A 98 4.55 5.87 7.59
CA LEU A 98 4.30 4.79 8.56
C LEU A 98 5.61 4.09 8.95
N THR A 99 6.49 3.86 7.98
CA THR A 99 7.81 3.28 8.21
C THR A 99 8.69 4.17 9.08
N LEU A 100 8.66 5.49 8.87
CA LEU A 100 9.33 6.46 9.76
C LEU A 100 8.78 6.41 11.19
N ALA A 101 7.47 6.27 11.36
CA ALA A 101 6.85 6.12 12.68
C ALA A 101 7.29 4.82 13.36
N ARG A 102 7.31 3.69 12.63
CA ARG A 102 7.85 2.40 13.10
C ARG A 102 9.32 2.50 13.52
N LEU A 103 10.14 3.23 12.76
CA LEU A 103 11.53 3.51 13.13
C LEU A 103 11.63 4.30 14.44
N CYS A 104 10.81 5.35 14.61
CA CYS A 104 10.79 6.15 15.84
C CYS A 104 10.37 5.31 17.06
N PHE A 105 9.41 4.40 16.87
CA PHE A 105 9.00 3.43 17.87
C PHE A 105 10.14 2.49 18.26
N ALA A 106 10.83 1.89 17.29
CA ALA A 106 11.99 1.03 17.53
C ALA A 106 13.15 1.75 18.25
N ALA A 107 13.30 3.06 18.00
CA ALA A 107 14.28 3.91 18.66
C ALA A 107 13.86 4.40 20.07
N LYS A 108 12.74 3.90 20.62
CA LYS A 108 12.16 4.31 21.92
C LYS A 108 11.81 5.80 22.02
N LYS A 109 11.59 6.47 20.88
CA LYS A 109 11.13 7.87 20.83
C LYS A 109 9.61 7.90 20.67
N TYR A 110 8.91 7.41 21.70
CA TYR A 110 7.46 7.18 21.65
C TYR A 110 6.66 8.47 21.48
N ASP A 111 7.08 9.60 22.07
CA ASP A 111 6.41 10.90 21.87
C ASP A 111 6.39 11.31 20.39
N LEU A 112 7.53 11.19 19.72
CA LEU A 112 7.66 11.52 18.30
C LEU A 112 6.87 10.53 17.42
N ALA A 113 6.91 9.25 17.76
CA ALA A 113 6.14 8.22 17.06
C ALA A 113 4.63 8.50 17.18
N LYS A 114 4.14 8.84 18.38
CA LYS A 114 2.74 9.19 18.64
C LYS A 114 2.28 10.35 17.75
N THR A 115 2.99 11.48 17.77
CA THR A 115 2.62 12.65 16.94
C THR A 115 2.58 12.31 15.45
N GLN A 116 3.53 11.51 14.97
CA GLN A 116 3.55 11.11 13.57
C GLN A 116 2.38 10.17 13.22
N LEU A 117 2.03 9.25 14.13
CA LEU A 117 0.92 8.31 13.96
C LEU A 117 -0.45 9.00 14.06
N GLU A 118 -0.61 9.98 14.95
CA GLU A 118 -1.84 10.80 15.03
C GLU A 118 -2.09 11.56 13.73
N SER A 119 -1.04 12.12 13.12
CA SER A 119 -1.15 12.78 11.82
C SER A 119 -1.52 11.79 10.70
N LEU A 120 -1.01 10.55 10.76
CA LEU A 120 -1.34 9.51 9.78
C LEU A 120 -2.78 9.03 9.95
N ASP A 121 -3.24 8.83 11.18
CA ASP A 121 -4.63 8.47 11.48
C ASP A 121 -5.61 9.57 11.02
N GLN A 122 -5.33 10.85 11.30
CA GLN A 122 -6.14 11.96 10.79
C GLN A 122 -6.20 11.96 9.25
N THR A 123 -5.09 11.64 8.58
CA THR A 123 -5.04 11.55 7.12
C THR A 123 -5.89 10.37 6.61
N LEU A 124 -5.85 9.21 7.29
CA LEU A 124 -6.68 8.05 6.95
C LEU A 124 -8.17 8.37 7.08
N GLN A 125 -8.57 9.08 8.14
CA GLN A 125 -9.94 9.50 8.36
C GLN A 125 -10.40 10.54 7.33
N ALA A 126 -9.57 11.56 7.08
CA ALA A 126 -9.92 12.64 6.14
C ALA A 126 -10.00 12.17 4.68
N SER A 127 -9.19 11.18 4.30
CA SER A 127 -9.18 10.63 2.93
C SER A 127 -10.21 9.53 2.69
N GLY A 128 -10.86 9.02 3.74
CA GLY A 128 -11.70 7.81 3.67
C GLY A 128 -10.91 6.54 3.33
N LEU A 129 -9.57 6.59 3.33
CA LEU A 129 -8.74 5.43 2.98
C LEU A 129 -8.92 4.28 3.98
N GLY A 130 -9.32 4.58 5.21
CA GLY A 130 -9.65 3.56 6.21
C GLY A 130 -10.82 2.64 5.81
N GLU A 131 -11.74 3.10 4.97
CA GLU A 131 -12.83 2.24 4.44
C GLU A 131 -12.36 1.34 3.29
N TRP A 132 -11.33 1.77 2.56
CA TRP A 132 -10.79 1.04 1.42
C TRP A 132 -9.66 0.07 1.80
N GLU A 133 -8.91 0.36 2.87
CA GLU A 133 -7.84 -0.47 3.42
C GLU A 133 -7.93 -0.56 4.96
N PRO A 134 -8.86 -1.37 5.50
CA PRO A 134 -9.07 -1.49 6.94
C PRO A 134 -7.85 -2.05 7.68
N ASP A 135 -7.11 -2.99 7.06
CA ASP A 135 -5.88 -3.55 7.64
C ASP A 135 -4.82 -2.48 7.93
N LEU A 136 -4.68 -1.49 7.04
CA LEU A 136 -3.73 -0.39 7.22
C LEU A 136 -4.16 0.53 8.36
N ALA A 137 -5.45 0.80 8.49
CA ALA A 137 -6.00 1.59 9.59
C ALA A 137 -5.78 0.87 10.93
N LEU A 138 -6.01 -0.45 10.98
CA LEU A 138 -5.74 -1.27 12.15
C LEU A 138 -4.26 -1.25 12.54
N ASP A 139 -3.35 -1.39 11.58
CA ASP A 139 -1.90 -1.34 11.83
C ASP A 139 -1.46 -0.01 12.46
N VAL A 140 -2.01 1.12 11.97
CA VAL A 140 -1.74 2.46 12.53
C VAL A 140 -2.31 2.57 13.94
N LEU A 141 -3.57 2.17 14.15
CA LEU A 141 -4.22 2.24 15.46
C LEU A 141 -3.56 1.35 16.50
N ARG A 142 -3.17 0.11 16.14
CA ARG A 142 -2.43 -0.81 17.03
C ARG A 142 -1.08 -0.23 17.43
N LEU A 143 -0.34 0.32 16.47
CA LEU A 143 0.96 0.93 16.76
C LEU A 143 0.80 2.18 17.63
N LEU A 144 -0.24 2.99 17.42
CA LEU A 144 -0.55 4.16 18.22
C LEU A 144 -0.96 3.77 19.65
N HIS A 145 -1.79 2.74 19.81
CA HIS A 145 -2.16 2.18 21.12
C HIS A 145 -0.92 1.70 21.88
N ASN A 146 -0.04 0.94 21.22
CA ASN A 146 1.23 0.49 21.80
C ASN A 146 2.15 1.65 22.19
N CYS A 147 2.18 2.73 21.41
CA CYS A 147 2.89 3.96 21.81
C CYS A 147 2.33 4.55 23.11
N CYS A 148 1.00 4.62 23.23
CA CYS A 148 0.32 5.18 24.39
C CYS A 148 0.55 4.34 25.67
N GLU A 149 0.62 3.02 25.55
CA GLU A 149 0.94 2.11 26.68
C GLU A 149 2.37 2.29 27.21
N LEU A 150 3.33 2.58 26.32
CA LEU A 150 4.75 2.73 26.68
C LEU A 150 5.12 4.16 27.13
N LEU A 151 4.23 5.13 26.92
CA LEU A 151 4.39 6.51 27.36
C LEU A 151 3.99 6.67 28.85
N PRO A 152 4.56 7.65 29.56
CA PRO A 152 4.12 7.96 30.92
C PRO A 152 2.63 8.31 30.92
N GLN A 153 1.87 7.63 31.80
CA GLN A 153 0.41 7.74 31.86
C GLN A 153 -0.03 9.12 32.40
N ASN A 154 -0.16 10.08 31.49
CA ASN A 154 -0.83 11.35 31.73
C ASN A 154 -2.32 11.23 31.41
N HIS A 155 -3.16 12.07 32.03
CA HIS A 155 -4.61 12.10 31.75
C HIS A 155 -4.90 12.20 30.24
N ALA A 156 -4.21 13.10 29.53
CA ALA A 156 -4.34 13.25 28.08
C ALA A 156 -3.95 12.00 27.27
N VAL A 157 -2.95 11.23 27.74
CA VAL A 157 -2.54 9.98 27.10
C VAL A 157 -3.57 8.89 27.35
N ARG A 158 -4.17 8.85 28.55
CA ARG A 158 -5.25 7.92 28.89
C ARG A 158 -6.51 8.20 28.07
N ASP A 159 -6.93 9.45 27.95
CA ASP A 159 -8.09 9.82 27.12
C ASP A 159 -7.85 9.48 25.64
N SER A 160 -6.65 9.78 25.12
CA SER A 160 -6.26 9.41 23.75
C SER A 160 -6.32 7.89 23.57
N LYS A 161 -5.82 7.14 24.55
CA LYS A 161 -5.81 5.67 24.51
C LYS A 161 -7.22 5.10 24.48
N ASP A 162 -8.12 5.60 25.33
CA ASP A 162 -9.50 5.12 25.40
C ASP A 162 -10.27 5.42 24.11
N GLU A 163 -9.99 6.56 23.45
CA GLU A 163 -10.51 6.89 22.12
C GLU A 163 -9.99 5.92 21.05
N ILE A 164 -8.69 5.67 21.03
CA ILE A 164 -8.06 4.73 20.09
C ILE A 164 -8.61 3.32 20.29
N TYR A 165 -8.75 2.88 21.54
CA TYR A 165 -9.29 1.57 21.89
C TYR A 165 -10.73 1.42 21.40
N ARG A 166 -11.61 2.42 21.65
CA ARG A 166 -12.98 2.42 21.13
C ARG A 166 -13.04 2.29 19.61
N ARG A 167 -12.15 2.97 18.89
CA ARG A 167 -12.07 2.91 17.42
C ARG A 167 -11.54 1.55 16.94
N LEU A 168 -10.56 0.98 17.64
CA LEU A 168 -10.05 -0.36 17.36
C LEU A 168 -11.18 -1.40 17.49
N CYS A 169 -11.96 -1.35 18.58
CA CYS A 169 -13.10 -2.25 18.80
C CYS A 169 -14.18 -2.13 17.72
N HIS A 170 -14.33 -0.96 17.10
CA HIS A 170 -15.33 -0.74 16.05
C HIS A 170 -14.88 -1.31 14.70
N LEU A 171 -13.58 -1.22 14.40
CA LEU A 171 -13.01 -1.69 13.13
C LEU A 171 -12.74 -3.20 13.14
N ASP A 172 -12.45 -3.78 14.31
CA ASP A 172 -12.12 -5.18 14.44
C ASP A 172 -12.52 -5.70 15.82
N LEU A 173 -13.66 -6.40 15.90
CA LEU A 173 -14.12 -7.05 17.13
C LEU A 173 -13.25 -8.27 17.51
N GLU A 174 -12.56 -8.89 16.56
CA GLU A 174 -11.75 -10.08 16.83
C GLU A 174 -10.54 -9.73 17.69
N VAL A 175 -9.99 -8.52 17.55
CA VAL A 175 -8.88 -7.99 18.36
C VAL A 175 -9.28 -7.73 19.83
N VAL A 176 -10.57 -7.57 20.12
CA VAL A 176 -11.08 -7.35 21.50
C VAL A 176 -11.28 -8.68 22.24
N LEU A 177 -11.29 -9.80 21.51
CA LEU A 177 -11.59 -11.13 22.04
C LEU A 177 -10.33 -11.94 22.43
N GLU A 178 -9.12 -11.43 22.14
CA GLU A 178 -7.83 -12.03 22.57
C GLU A 178 -7.26 -11.41 23.87
#